data_AF-A0A953W259-F1
#
_entry.id   AF-A0A953W259-F1
#
_cell.length_a   1.000
_cell.length_b   1.000
_cell.length_c   1.000
_cell.angle_alpha   90.00
_cell.angle_beta   90.00
_cell.angle_gamma   90.00
#
_symmetry.space_group_name_H-M   'P 1'
#
loop_
_entity.id
_entity.type
_entity.pdbx_description
1 polymer ?
#
loop_
_entity_poly.entity_id
_entity_poly.type
_entity_poly.pdbx_seq_one_letter_code
_entity_poly.pdbx_strand_id
1 'polypeptide(L)'
;WMAQSGFLTPFKGANSELYANATLKALGEVLLNATTFRFDGSDLMPGEIGADAFWKGMVAYTGGEDAASVTATIQKRWDSLK
;
A
#
# COMPACT_ATOMS: atom_id res chain seq x y z
N TRP A 1 -12.14 -5.18 -19.57
CA TRP A 1 -11.38 -5.64 -18.38
C TRP A 1 -12.12 -5.35 -17.08
N MET A 2 -12.70 -4.16 -16.87
CA MET A 2 -13.56 -3.82 -15.71
C MET A 2 -14.62 -4.87 -15.36
N ALA A 3 -15.32 -5.38 -16.38
CA ALA A 3 -16.39 -6.38 -16.23
C ALA A 3 -15.90 -7.81 -15.93
N GLN A 4 -14.58 -8.01 -15.76
CA GLN A 4 -13.99 -9.32 -15.47
C GLN A 4 -13.56 -9.40 -14.00
N SER A 5 -12.26 -9.40 -13.68
CA SER A 5 -11.78 -9.45 -12.30
C SER A 5 -10.52 -8.62 -12.14
N GLY A 6 -10.27 -8.17 -10.90
CA GLY A 6 -9.00 -7.55 -10.50
C GLY A 6 -8.72 -6.16 -11.05
N PHE A 7 -9.68 -5.52 -11.72
CA PHE A 7 -9.48 -4.17 -12.24
C PHE A 7 -9.97 -3.09 -11.27
N LEU A 8 -9.10 -2.11 -11.01
CA LEU A 8 -9.40 -0.87 -10.29
C LEU A 8 -8.65 0.28 -10.98
N THR A 9 -9.20 1.49 -10.99
CA THR A 9 -8.55 2.63 -11.66
C THR A 9 -8.94 3.96 -11.03
N PRO A 10 -8.00 4.92 -10.91
CA PRO A 10 -8.31 6.30 -10.56
C PRO A 10 -8.74 7.15 -11.77
N PHE A 11 -8.84 6.55 -12.97
CA PHE A 11 -9.24 7.27 -14.19
C PHE A 11 -10.71 7.70 -14.13
N LYS A 12 -10.95 9.02 -14.07
CA LYS A 12 -12.29 9.61 -13.90
C LYS A 12 -13.27 9.33 -15.03
N GLY A 13 -12.80 8.98 -16.22
CA GLY A 13 -13.64 8.60 -17.35
C GLY A 13 -14.09 7.13 -17.34
N ALA A 14 -13.67 6.34 -16.35
CA ALA A 14 -14.08 4.95 -16.23
C ALA A 14 -15.58 4.84 -15.88
N ASN A 15 -16.31 3.96 -16.56
CA ASN A 15 -17.70 3.69 -16.24
C ASN A 15 -17.78 2.70 -15.07
N SER A 16 -18.07 3.21 -13.87
CA SER A 16 -18.19 2.43 -12.63
C SER A 16 -19.27 1.35 -12.67
N GLU A 17 -20.26 1.46 -13.54
CA GLU A 17 -21.29 0.42 -13.68
C GLU A 17 -20.76 -0.86 -14.34
N LEU A 18 -19.56 -0.80 -14.94
CA LEU A 18 -18.92 -1.96 -15.56
C LEU A 18 -18.06 -2.78 -14.59
N TYR A 19 -17.96 -2.40 -13.30
CA TYR A 19 -17.27 -3.24 -12.33
C TYR A 19 -18.00 -4.57 -12.15
N ALA A 20 -17.25 -5.67 -12.11
CA ALA A 20 -17.81 -7.01 -12.11
C ALA A 20 -18.64 -7.37 -10.87
N ASN A 21 -18.46 -6.67 -9.74
CA ASN A 21 -19.23 -6.87 -8.53
C ASN A 21 -19.24 -5.61 -7.64
N ALA A 22 -20.10 -5.62 -6.62
CA ALA A 22 -20.29 -4.51 -5.68
C ALA A 22 -19.00 -4.14 -4.93
N THR A 23 -18.17 -5.13 -4.56
CA THR A 23 -16.89 -4.89 -3.86
C THR A 23 -15.93 -4.09 -4.73
N LEU A 24 -15.75 -4.47 -6.00
CA LEU A 24 -14.89 -3.74 -6.94
C LEU A 24 -15.44 -2.35 -7.25
N LYS A 25 -16.77 -2.21 -7.34
CA LYS A 25 -17.41 -0.89 -7.51
C LYS A 25 -17.10 0.04 -6.33
N ALA A 26 -17.29 -0.45 -5.10
CA ALA A 26 -16.98 0.32 -3.89
C ALA A 26 -15.50 0.71 -3.80
N LEU A 27 -14.57 -0.21 -4.12
CA LEU A 27 -13.13 0.10 -4.17
C LEU A 27 -12.79 1.12 -5.26
N GLY A 28 -13.44 1.03 -6.43
CA GLY A 28 -13.29 2.02 -7.50
C GLY A 28 -13.77 3.41 -7.09
N GLU A 29 -14.89 3.50 -6.39
CA GLU A 29 -15.41 4.76 -5.84
C GLU A 29 -14.45 5.38 -4.82
N VAL A 30 -13.79 4.57 -3.98
CA VAL A 30 -12.72 5.06 -3.08
C VAL A 30 -11.60 5.70 -3.89
N LEU A 31 -11.14 5.07 -4.98
CA LEU A 31 -10.06 5.63 -5.82
C LEU A 31 -10.47 6.91 -6.54
N LEU A 32 -11.69 6.99 -7.05
CA LEU A 32 -12.19 8.15 -7.79
C LEU A 32 -12.43 9.37 -6.89
N ASN A 33 -12.79 9.15 -5.62
CA ASN A 33 -13.06 10.20 -4.65
C ASN A 33 -11.85 10.55 -3.77
N ALA A 34 -10.76 9.78 -3.85
CA ALA A 34 -9.55 10.09 -3.11
C ALA A 34 -8.94 11.42 -3.56
N THR A 35 -8.58 12.28 -2.60
CA THR A 35 -7.82 13.50 -2.87
C THR A 35 -6.37 13.21 -3.27
N THR A 36 -5.85 12.05 -2.85
CA THR A 36 -4.50 11.59 -3.12
C THR A 36 -4.49 10.08 -3.28
N PHE A 37 -3.80 9.62 -4.31
CA PHE A 37 -3.47 8.22 -4.52
C PHE A 37 -1.95 8.08 -4.51
N ARG A 38 -1.41 7.09 -3.80
CA ARG A 38 0.02 6.77 -3.78
C ARG A 38 0.21 5.26 -3.88
N PHE A 39 1.29 4.88 -4.54
CA PHE A 39 1.85 3.54 -4.42
C PHE A 39 2.61 3.44 -3.10
N ASP A 40 2.69 2.24 -2.54
CA ASP A 40 3.57 2.01 -1.41
C ASP A 40 5.04 2.22 -1.83
N GLY A 41 5.88 2.58 -0.86
CA GLY A 41 7.26 2.96 -1.14
C GLY A 41 8.23 1.81 -1.34
N SER A 42 7.77 0.54 -1.35
CA SER A 42 8.67 -0.63 -1.32
C SER A 42 9.66 -0.66 -2.49
N ASP A 43 9.24 -0.26 -3.69
CA ASP A 43 10.11 -0.16 -4.88
C ASP A 43 11.25 0.85 -4.73
N LEU A 44 11.10 1.85 -3.86
CA LEU A 44 12.11 2.86 -3.58
C LEU A 44 13.03 2.48 -2.41
N MET A 45 12.74 1.38 -1.72
CA MET A 45 13.54 0.93 -0.58
C MET A 45 14.75 0.11 -1.05
N PRO A 46 15.93 0.24 -0.41
CA PRO A 46 16.99 -0.75 -0.53
C PRO A 46 16.45 -2.14 -0.20
N GLY A 47 16.94 -3.18 -0.89
CA GLY A 47 16.43 -4.54 -0.72
C GLY A 47 16.43 -5.02 0.73
N GLU A 48 17.46 -4.69 1.51
CA GLU A 48 17.54 -5.04 2.94
C GLU A 48 16.50 -4.34 3.82
N ILE A 49 15.92 -3.23 3.36
CA ILE A 49 14.81 -2.57 4.04
C ILE A 49 13.49 -3.16 3.56
N GLY A 50 13.25 -3.11 2.25
CA GLY A 50 11.96 -3.46 1.64
C GLY A 50 11.63 -4.95 1.72
N ALA A 51 12.64 -5.83 1.81
CA ALA A 51 12.45 -7.28 1.89
C ALA A 51 12.71 -7.85 3.30
N ASP A 52 13.25 -7.08 4.26
CA ASP A 52 13.59 -7.60 5.59
C ASP A 52 13.17 -6.69 6.75
N ALA A 53 13.88 -5.57 6.97
CA ALA A 53 13.69 -4.75 8.16
C ALA A 53 12.25 -4.22 8.29
N PHE A 54 11.65 -3.79 7.18
CA PHE A 54 10.28 -3.32 7.15
C PHE A 54 9.28 -4.41 7.57
N TRP A 55 9.36 -5.60 6.96
CA TRP A 55 8.41 -6.69 7.21
C TRP A 55 8.50 -7.24 8.63
N LYS A 56 9.72 -7.40 9.17
CA LYS A 56 9.92 -7.76 10.57
C LYS A 56 9.30 -6.72 11.51
N GLY A 57 9.48 -5.44 11.19
CA GLY A 57 8.85 -4.35 11.92
C GLY A 57 7.32 -4.40 11.87
N MET A 58 6.72 -4.67 10.70
CA MET A 58 5.26 -4.80 10.58
C MET A 58 4.72 -5.97 11.41
N VAL A 59 5.42 -7.10 11.43
CA VAL A 59 5.04 -8.23 12.32
C VAL A 59 5.10 -7.82 13.78
N ALA A 60 6.18 -7.16 14.22
CA ALA A 60 6.33 -6.69 15.60
C ALA A 60 5.24 -5.67 16.00
N TYR A 61 4.93 -4.73 15.11
CA TYR A 61 3.84 -3.76 15.30
C TYR A 61 2.49 -4.46 15.46
N THR A 62 2.16 -5.41 14.59
CA THR A 62 0.93 -6.20 14.71
C THR A 62 0.90 -7.08 15.96
N GLY A 63 2.07 -7.42 16.50
CA GLY A 63 2.26 -8.12 17.77
C GLY A 63 2.17 -7.24 19.02
N GLY A 64 2.01 -5.92 18.86
CA GLY A 64 1.77 -4.97 19.95
C GLY A 64 2.95 -4.06 20.31
N GLU A 65 4.07 -4.12 19.58
CA GLU A 65 5.12 -3.10 19.71
C GLU A 65 4.61 -1.75 19.18
N ASP A 66 5.01 -0.65 19.80
CA ASP A 66 4.54 0.68 19.36
C ASP A 66 5.16 1.09 18.02
N ALA A 67 4.39 1.85 17.24
CA ALA A 67 4.82 2.29 15.91
C ALA A 67 6.11 3.13 15.92
N ALA A 68 6.36 3.90 16.99
CA ALA A 68 7.52 4.77 17.07
C ALA A 68 8.81 3.95 17.26
N SER A 69 8.80 2.93 18.12
CA SER A 69 9.91 1.99 18.29
C SER A 69 10.22 1.21 17.01
N VAL A 70 9.18 0.67 16.37
CA VAL A 70 9.31 -0.07 15.12
C VAL A 70 9.91 0.80 14.01
N THR A 71 9.38 1.99 13.81
CA THR A 71 9.88 2.90 12.77
C THR A 71 11.28 3.42 13.07
N ALA A 72 11.63 3.68 14.33
CA ALA A 72 12.99 4.06 14.72
C ALA A 72 14.00 2.94 14.42
N THR A 73 13.62 1.68 14.64
CA THR A 73 14.47 0.52 14.33
C THR A 73 14.69 0.38 12.81
N ILE A 74 13.64 0.51 12.01
CA ILE A 74 13.73 0.49 10.54
C ILE A 74 14.61 1.65 10.05
N GLN A 75 14.40 2.86 10.57
CA GLN A 75 15.18 4.05 10.21
C GLN A 75 16.66 3.87 10.56
N LYS A 76 16.96 3.34 11.75
CA LYS A 76 18.34 3.03 12.16
C LYS A 76 19.00 2.05 11.19
N ARG A 77 18.27 1.02 10.74
CA ARG A 77 18.80 0.09 9.73
C ARG A 77 19.04 0.82 8.41
N TRP A 78 18.10 1.64 7.95
CA TRP A 78 18.24 2.44 6.74
C TRP A 78 19.51 3.31 6.76
N ASP A 79 19.73 4.05 7.84
CA ASP A 79 20.88 4.94 7.95
C ASP A 79 22.23 4.21 8.00
N SER A 80 22.24 2.95 8.41
CA SER A 80 23.45 2.11 8.40
C SER A 80 23.84 1.57 7.01
N LEU A 81 23.03 1.82 5.97
CA LEU A 81 23.32 1.44 4.58
C LEU A 81 24.10 2.51 3.81
N LYS A 82 24.36 3.66 4.44
CA LYS A 82 25.14 4.77 3.86
C LYS A 82 26.64 4.50 3.90
#